data_AF-A0A3A9Y9F3-F1
#
_entry.id   AF-A0A3A9Y9F3-F1
#
_cell.length_a   1.000
_cell.length_b   1.000
_cell.length_c   1.000
_cell.angle_alpha   90.00
_cell.angle_beta   90.00
_cell.angle_gamma   90.00
#
_symmetry.space_group_name_H-M   'P 1'
#
loop_
_entity.id
_entity.type
_entity.pdbx_description
1 polymer ?
#
loop_
_entity_poly.entity_id
_entity_poly.type
_entity_poly.pdbx_seq_one_letter_code
_entity_poly.pdbx_strand_id
1 'polypeptide(L)'
;MSRSPRSGRALAATSTPVAILHLERGVRCRPSCGIPSPYASSRRPRMAWFINQSLLIILAAFLLGLLVGWLVWGSRRPAPPATDTAAATPLPTEPVRTGPDDLERIEGIGPKMAAALRAAGIHTFGQLAEADDDTRRTAIEAAGLTFAPSLVTWGRQARLLADGDEAGFRELTERLVAGRDVETAAQAQPVGRTR
;
A
#
# COMPACT_ATOMS: atom_id res chain seq x y z
N MET A 1 28.47 50.48 4.86
CA MET A 1 28.49 51.82 5.47
C MET A 1 27.05 52.32 5.59
N SER A 2 26.73 52.95 6.73
CA SER A 2 25.52 53.73 7.08
C SER A 2 24.19 52.98 7.20
N ARG A 3 23.77 52.55 8.40
CA ARG A 3 23.25 53.25 9.60
C ARG A 3 21.78 53.70 9.50
N SER A 4 21.04 53.23 10.52
CA SER A 4 19.65 53.49 10.91
C SER A 4 19.20 54.94 10.95
N PRO A 5 17.89 55.19 11.01
CA PRO A 5 17.34 56.33 11.70
C PRO A 5 17.11 56.06 13.20
N ARG A 6 17.80 56.87 14.03
CA ARG A 6 17.26 57.77 15.08
C ARG A 6 15.72 57.71 15.30
N SER A 7 15.12 57.95 16.47
CA SER A 7 15.55 58.55 17.74
C SER A 7 14.36 58.57 18.72
N GLY A 8 14.67 58.56 20.02
CA GLY A 8 13.88 59.21 21.08
C GLY A 8 12.77 58.34 21.70
N ARG A 9 12.58 58.29 23.01
CA ARG A 9 12.89 59.24 24.09
C ARG A 9 13.10 58.50 25.41
N ALA A 10 14.07 59.01 26.17
CA ALA A 10 14.22 58.81 27.60
C ALA A 10 12.97 59.32 28.36
N LEU A 11 12.76 58.81 29.58
CA LEU A 11 12.80 59.62 30.80
C LEU A 11 12.83 58.71 32.03
N ALA A 12 13.84 58.94 32.85
CA ALA A 12 14.02 58.39 34.17
C ALA A 12 12.97 58.93 35.14
N ALA A 13 12.61 58.15 36.15
CA ALA A 13 12.11 58.68 37.42
C ALA A 13 12.40 57.68 38.55
N THR A 14 13.57 57.88 39.14
CA THR A 14 13.97 57.45 40.48
C THR A 14 12.96 57.95 41.52
N SER A 15 12.45 57.10 42.41
CA SER A 15 12.14 57.49 43.80
C SER A 15 11.78 56.27 44.66
N THR A 16 12.77 55.76 45.38
CA THR A 16 12.60 55.23 46.76
C THR A 16 12.70 56.45 47.68
N PRO A 17 12.04 56.56 48.87
CA PRO A 17 12.37 55.65 49.98
C PRO A 17 11.33 55.45 51.14
N VAL A 18 11.52 54.34 51.87
CA VAL A 18 11.65 54.23 53.35
C VAL A 18 10.42 54.12 54.29
N ALA A 19 10.58 53.09 55.15
CA ALA A 19 10.07 52.85 56.52
C ALA A 19 8.59 52.44 56.63
N ILE A 20 8.21 51.47 57.47
CA ILE A 20 8.60 51.30 58.88
C ILE A 20 8.58 49.82 59.29
N LEU A 21 9.62 49.45 60.03
CA LEU A 21 9.79 48.24 60.84
C LEU A 21 8.73 48.12 61.95
N HIS A 22 8.12 46.95 62.11
CA HIS A 22 7.77 46.29 63.39
C HIS A 22 6.90 45.07 63.06
N LEU A 23 6.87 43.95 63.76
CA LEU A 23 7.69 43.24 64.75
C LEU A 23 6.85 41.95 65.01
N GLU A 24 7.47 40.92 65.60
CA GLU A 24 6.81 39.83 66.32
C GLU A 24 6.20 38.65 65.55
N ARG A 25 6.99 37.56 65.56
CA ARG A 25 6.67 36.25 66.15
C ARG A 25 5.24 35.70 65.96
N GLY A 26 5.18 34.55 65.30
CA GLY A 26 4.08 33.61 65.49
C GLY A 26 3.94 32.62 64.36
N VAL A 27 4.57 31.46 64.49
CA VAL A 27 4.19 30.25 63.76
C VAL A 27 2.70 30.03 63.98
N ARG A 28 1.90 30.32 62.96
CA ARG A 28 0.50 29.89 62.84
C ARG A 28 0.30 29.31 61.46
N CYS A 29 -0.11 28.05 61.46
CA CYS A 29 -0.52 27.28 60.30
C CYS A 29 -1.40 28.10 59.37
N ARG A 30 -1.13 28.08 58.07
CA ARG A 30 -2.12 28.46 57.06
C ARG A 30 -2.33 27.33 56.06
N PRO A 31 -3.60 26.94 55.82
CA PRO A 31 -4.00 25.98 54.79
C PRO A 31 -3.86 26.61 53.40
N SER A 32 -4.07 25.80 52.37
CA SER A 32 -4.26 26.19 50.96
C SER A 32 -3.01 26.13 50.08
N CYS A 33 -2.62 24.90 49.71
CA CYS A 33 -2.13 24.62 48.37
C CYS A 33 -3.25 23.90 47.62
N GLY A 34 -3.74 24.51 46.55
CA GLY A 34 -4.85 23.99 45.76
C GLY A 34 -5.35 25.05 44.79
N ILE A 35 -4.45 25.47 43.91
CA ILE A 35 -4.66 26.43 42.82
C ILE A 35 -5.93 26.05 42.05
N PRO A 36 -6.90 26.96 41.82
CA PRO A 36 -8.00 26.69 40.90
C PRO A 36 -7.44 26.51 39.49
N SER A 37 -7.69 25.33 38.93
CA SER A 37 -7.23 24.90 37.62
C SER A 37 -7.65 25.88 36.51
N PRO A 38 -6.71 26.44 35.73
CA PRO A 38 -7.02 27.25 34.56
C PRO A 38 -7.22 26.35 33.33
N TYR A 39 -8.24 25.47 33.38
CA TYR A 39 -8.72 24.77 32.19
C TYR A 39 -10.21 25.02 31.99
N ALA A 40 -10.61 26.29 32.09
CA ALA A 40 -11.81 26.78 31.45
C ALA A 40 -11.42 27.50 30.15
N SER A 41 -11.50 26.80 29.02
CA SER A 41 -12.01 27.40 27.77
C SER A 41 -12.28 26.33 26.70
N SER A 42 -13.46 25.75 26.80
CA SER A 42 -14.17 25.12 25.68
C SER A 42 -14.50 26.18 24.61
N ARG A 43 -13.63 26.35 23.62
CA ARG A 43 -13.99 26.96 22.34
C ARG A 43 -13.36 26.16 21.22
N ARG A 44 -14.15 25.38 20.47
CA ARG A 44 -14.12 25.30 18.97
C ARG A 44 -15.42 24.69 18.41
N PRO A 45 -16.60 25.34 18.44
CA PRO A 45 -17.81 24.74 17.86
C PRO A 45 -17.91 24.86 16.33
N ARG A 46 -16.87 25.34 15.63
CA ARG A 46 -16.83 25.36 14.15
C ARG A 46 -15.71 24.53 13.57
N MET A 47 -14.49 24.63 14.09
CA MET A 47 -13.37 23.81 13.59
C MET A 47 -13.47 22.33 13.97
N ALA A 48 -13.97 21.98 15.17
CA ALA A 48 -14.21 20.57 15.52
C ALA A 48 -15.39 19.97 14.75
N TRP A 49 -16.41 20.79 14.44
CA TRP A 49 -17.54 20.40 13.60
C TRP A 49 -17.10 20.16 12.14
N PHE A 50 -16.27 21.06 11.58
CA PHE A 50 -15.68 20.89 10.25
C PHE A 50 -14.75 19.68 10.19
N ILE A 51 -13.91 19.45 11.20
CA ILE A 51 -13.02 18.27 11.25
C ILE A 51 -13.86 16.98 11.32
N ASN A 52 -14.88 16.94 12.17
CA ASN A 52 -15.78 15.78 12.27
C ASN A 52 -16.57 15.57 10.96
N GLN A 53 -17.06 16.64 10.34
CA GLN A 53 -17.75 16.59 9.05
C GLN A 53 -16.82 16.12 7.92
N SER A 54 -15.57 16.59 7.89
CA SER A 54 -14.56 16.14 6.94
C SER A 54 -14.24 14.66 7.11
N LEU A 55 -14.12 14.18 8.36
CA LEU A 55 -13.92 12.75 8.64
C LEU A 55 -15.11 11.91 8.17
N LEU A 56 -16.34 12.39 8.36
CA LEU A 56 -17.54 11.71 7.86
C LEU A 56 -17.58 11.64 6.33
N ILE A 57 -17.21 12.72 5.62
CA ILE A 57 -17.15 12.73 4.15
C ILE A 57 -16.05 11.78 3.65
N ILE A 58 -14.88 11.77 4.28
CA ILE A 58 -13.78 10.87 3.92
C ILE A 58 -14.18 9.41 4.15
N LEU A 59 -14.80 9.09 5.29
CA LEU A 59 -15.29 7.75 5.60
C LEU A 59 -16.35 7.32 4.57
N ALA A 60 -17.31 8.20 4.25
CA ALA A 60 -18.35 7.91 3.25
C ALA A 60 -17.75 7.66 1.86
N ALA A 61 -16.77 8.45 1.43
CA ALA A 61 -16.07 8.25 0.16
C ALA A 61 -15.27 6.95 0.14
N PHE A 62 -14.61 6.60 1.25
CA PHE A 62 -13.86 5.35 1.39
C PHE A 62 -14.80 4.14 1.36
N LEU A 63 -15.90 4.19 2.11
CA LEU A 63 -16.92 3.15 2.11
C LEU A 63 -17.60 3.01 0.74
N LEU A 64 -17.87 4.11 0.05
CA LEU A 64 -18.42 4.07 -1.31
C LEU A 64 -17.41 3.47 -2.29
N GLY A 65 -16.12 3.81 -2.18
CA GLY A 65 -15.04 3.22 -2.96
C GLY A 65 -14.88 1.72 -2.68
N LEU A 66 -14.94 1.30 -1.42
CA LEU A 66 -14.95 -0.11 -1.02
C LEU A 66 -16.19 -0.83 -1.51
N LEU A 67 -17.37 -0.21 -1.45
CA LEU A 67 -18.63 -0.77 -1.93
C LEU A 67 -18.59 -0.98 -3.44
N VAL A 68 -18.15 0.03 -4.19
CA VAL A 68 -18.03 -0.05 -5.66
C VAL A 68 -16.94 -1.05 -6.04
N GLY A 69 -15.78 -1.02 -5.37
CA GLY A 69 -14.71 -2.01 -5.57
C GLY A 69 -15.17 -3.44 -5.24
N TRP A 70 -15.93 -3.62 -4.16
CA TRP A 70 -16.52 -4.90 -3.78
C TRP A 70 -17.64 -5.33 -4.74
N LEU A 71 -18.40 -4.42 -5.31
CA LEU A 71 -19.43 -4.73 -6.30
C LEU A 71 -18.80 -5.16 -7.63
N VAL A 72 -17.72 -4.49 -8.05
CA VAL A 72 -17.00 -4.76 -9.31
C VAL A 72 -16.11 -6.02 -9.20
N TRP A 73 -15.50 -6.30 -8.03
CA TRP A 73 -14.51 -7.38 -7.87
C TRP A 73 -14.88 -8.43 -6.80
N GLY A 74 -15.62 -8.06 -5.75
CA GLY A 74 -15.91 -8.90 -4.58
C GLY A 74 -17.08 -9.87 -4.71
N SER A 75 -17.82 -9.85 -5.82
CA SER A 75 -18.92 -10.80 -6.09
C SER A 75 -18.44 -12.20 -6.48
N ARG A 76 -17.13 -12.43 -6.64
CA ARG A 76 -16.56 -13.77 -6.80
C ARG A 76 -16.48 -14.46 -5.44
N ARG A 77 -17.61 -15.01 -4.97
CA ARG A 77 -17.61 -15.91 -3.81
C ARG A 77 -16.77 -17.15 -4.15
N PRO A 78 -15.73 -17.49 -3.38
CA PRO A 78 -15.15 -18.83 -3.43
C PRO A 78 -16.26 -19.82 -3.10
N ALA A 79 -16.50 -20.79 -3.97
CA ALA A 79 -17.42 -21.88 -3.68
C ALA A 79 -16.91 -22.61 -2.40
N PRO A 80 -17.78 -22.89 -1.41
CA PRO A 80 -17.36 -23.65 -0.24
C PRO A 80 -16.83 -25.02 -0.69
N PRO A 81 -15.70 -25.50 -0.15
CA PRO A 81 -15.19 -26.81 -0.49
C PRO A 81 -16.22 -27.86 -0.05
N ALA A 82 -16.74 -28.60 -1.02
CA ALA A 82 -17.52 -29.81 -0.75
C ALA A 82 -16.63 -30.78 0.04
N THR A 83 -17.04 -31.06 1.27
CA THR A 83 -16.57 -32.22 2.01
C THR A 83 -17.05 -33.48 1.31
N ASP A 84 -16.13 -34.20 0.66
CA ASP A 84 -16.37 -35.58 0.26
C ASP A 84 -15.31 -36.50 0.88
N THR A 85 -15.76 -37.24 1.91
CA THR A 85 -15.18 -38.52 2.28
C THR A 85 -15.79 -39.56 1.36
N ALA A 86 -14.99 -40.15 0.46
CA ALA A 86 -15.02 -41.58 0.13
C ALA A 86 -14.07 -41.88 -1.03
N ALA A 87 -13.20 -42.86 -0.80
CA ALA A 87 -12.27 -43.42 -1.75
C ALA A 87 -12.98 -44.07 -2.96
N ALA A 88 -12.54 -43.68 -4.14
CA ALA A 88 -12.44 -44.53 -5.32
C ALA A 88 -11.46 -43.84 -6.25
N THR A 89 -10.26 -44.40 -6.47
CA THR A 89 -9.23 -43.84 -7.35
C THR A 89 -9.78 -43.55 -8.74
N PRO A 90 -9.88 -42.28 -9.17
CA PRO A 90 -9.97 -41.95 -10.57
C PRO A 90 -8.57 -41.50 -11.03
N LEU A 91 -8.19 -41.83 -12.26
CA LEU A 91 -7.07 -41.17 -12.92
C LEU A 91 -7.23 -39.63 -12.79
N PRO A 92 -6.13 -38.84 -12.75
CA PRO A 92 -6.21 -37.38 -12.59
C PRO A 92 -7.11 -36.75 -13.66
N THR A 93 -8.40 -36.63 -13.35
CA THR A 93 -9.30 -35.72 -14.02
C THR A 93 -9.16 -34.46 -13.22
N GLU A 94 -8.16 -33.68 -13.61
CA GLU A 94 -8.00 -32.28 -13.23
C GLU A 94 -9.39 -31.64 -13.21
N PRO A 95 -9.81 -30.96 -12.13
CA PRO A 95 -11.05 -30.20 -12.15
C PRO A 95 -10.91 -29.16 -13.26
N VAL A 96 -11.62 -29.38 -14.36
CA VAL A 96 -11.65 -28.44 -15.49
C VAL A 96 -12.24 -27.15 -14.97
N ARG A 97 -11.37 -26.21 -14.59
CA ARG A 97 -11.75 -24.83 -14.27
C ARG A 97 -12.35 -24.27 -15.55
N THR A 98 -13.67 -24.18 -15.59
CA THR A 98 -14.45 -23.78 -16.78
C THR A 98 -14.58 -22.26 -16.93
N GLY A 99 -13.79 -21.48 -16.17
CA GLY A 99 -13.80 -20.02 -16.21
C GLY A 99 -12.44 -19.44 -16.58
N PRO A 100 -12.40 -18.21 -17.12
CA PRO A 100 -11.14 -17.50 -17.36
C PRO A 100 -10.38 -17.28 -16.05
N ASP A 101 -9.09 -17.58 -16.07
CA ASP A 101 -8.20 -17.37 -14.94
C ASP A 101 -7.84 -15.88 -14.76
N ASP A 102 -7.42 -15.54 -13.55
CA ASP A 102 -6.92 -14.21 -13.22
C ASP A 102 -5.43 -14.09 -13.59
N LEU A 103 -5.16 -13.76 -14.86
CA LEU A 103 -3.80 -13.59 -15.39
C LEU A 103 -2.99 -12.50 -14.66
N GLU A 104 -3.65 -11.58 -13.96
CA GLU A 104 -3.00 -10.48 -13.22
C GLU A 104 -2.29 -10.99 -11.95
N ARG A 105 -2.48 -12.26 -11.57
CA ARG A 105 -1.70 -12.93 -10.52
C ARG A 105 -0.22 -13.10 -10.89
N ILE A 106 0.11 -13.09 -12.17
CA ILE A 106 1.49 -13.29 -12.66
C ILE A 106 2.25 -11.96 -12.61
N GLU A 107 3.49 -12.00 -12.11
CA GLU A 107 4.28 -10.80 -11.92
C GLU A 107 4.61 -10.11 -13.26
N GLY A 108 4.26 -8.83 -13.35
CA GLY A 108 4.45 -8.02 -14.54
C GLY A 108 3.33 -8.12 -15.57
N ILE A 109 2.28 -8.92 -15.33
CA ILE A 109 1.02 -8.84 -16.09
C ILE A 109 0.09 -7.83 -15.43
N GLY A 110 0.05 -6.61 -15.95
CA GLY A 110 -0.93 -5.60 -15.53
C GLY A 110 -2.29 -5.76 -16.25
N PRO A 111 -3.35 -5.04 -15.81
CA PRO A 111 -4.69 -5.15 -16.37
C PRO A 111 -4.76 -4.97 -17.90
N LYS A 112 -3.93 -4.08 -18.46
CA LYS A 112 -3.87 -3.83 -19.91
C LYS A 112 -3.22 -5.00 -20.67
N MET A 113 -2.19 -5.62 -20.10
CA MET A 113 -1.56 -6.81 -20.69
C MET A 113 -2.47 -8.02 -20.58
N ALA A 114 -3.13 -8.21 -19.43
CA ALA A 114 -4.15 -9.24 -19.26
C ALA A 114 -5.30 -9.07 -20.27
N ALA A 115 -5.75 -7.84 -20.51
CA ALA A 115 -6.75 -7.56 -21.54
C ALA A 115 -6.25 -7.88 -22.95
N ALA A 116 -5.01 -7.55 -23.28
CA ALA A 116 -4.39 -7.87 -24.57
C ALA A 116 -4.27 -9.39 -24.80
N LEU A 117 -3.81 -10.13 -23.79
CA LEU A 117 -3.73 -11.59 -23.82
C LEU A 117 -5.10 -12.23 -24.01
N ARG A 118 -6.12 -11.74 -23.27
CA ARG A 118 -7.51 -12.19 -23.45
C ARG A 118 -8.06 -11.86 -24.83
N ALA A 119 -7.73 -10.71 -25.40
CA ALA A 119 -8.12 -10.36 -26.77
C ALA A 119 -7.47 -11.28 -27.81
N ALA A 120 -6.28 -11.81 -27.51
CA ALA A 120 -5.59 -12.83 -28.30
C ALA A 120 -6.08 -14.27 -28.04
N GLY A 121 -7.11 -14.47 -27.21
CA GLY A 121 -7.68 -15.79 -26.91
C GLY A 121 -7.00 -16.54 -25.76
N ILE A 122 -6.06 -15.91 -25.05
CA ILE A 122 -5.38 -16.48 -23.89
C ILE A 122 -6.16 -16.08 -22.63
N HIS A 123 -6.93 -17.01 -22.11
CA HIS A 123 -7.86 -16.82 -20.99
C HIS A 123 -7.50 -17.63 -19.74
N THR A 124 -6.65 -18.65 -19.85
CA THR A 124 -6.26 -19.52 -18.73
C THR A 124 -4.76 -19.52 -18.49
N PHE A 125 -4.33 -19.93 -17.29
CA PHE A 125 -2.91 -20.12 -16.98
C PHE A 125 -2.29 -21.19 -17.87
N GLY A 126 -3.03 -22.27 -18.18
CA GLY A 126 -2.58 -23.31 -19.09
C GLY A 126 -2.29 -22.77 -20.49
N GLN A 127 -3.22 -22.01 -21.06
CA GLN A 127 -3.04 -21.39 -22.38
C GLN A 127 -1.85 -20.42 -22.42
N LEU A 128 -1.64 -19.65 -21.34
CA LEU A 128 -0.52 -18.73 -21.24
C LEU A 128 0.82 -19.47 -21.10
N ALA A 129 0.84 -20.59 -20.39
CA ALA A 129 2.02 -21.45 -20.23
C ALA A 129 2.41 -22.16 -21.54
N GLU A 130 1.42 -22.52 -22.36
CA GLU A 130 1.61 -23.18 -23.66
C GLU A 130 1.96 -22.21 -24.79
N ALA A 131 1.47 -20.96 -24.72
CA ALA A 131 1.81 -19.93 -25.69
C ALA A 131 3.32 -19.64 -25.67
N ASP A 132 3.95 -19.53 -26.84
CA ASP A 132 5.34 -19.15 -26.97
C ASP A 132 5.54 -17.64 -26.70
N ASP A 133 6.80 -17.25 -26.51
CA ASP A 133 7.18 -15.86 -26.20
C ASP A 133 6.77 -14.90 -27.34
N ASP A 134 6.81 -15.36 -28.58
CA ASP A 134 6.45 -14.55 -29.75
C ASP A 134 4.95 -14.31 -29.87
N THR A 135 4.11 -15.31 -29.58
CA THR A 135 2.66 -15.13 -29.49
C THR A 135 2.30 -14.18 -28.35
N ARG A 136 2.91 -14.35 -27.17
CA ARG A 136 2.70 -13.44 -26.04
C ARG A 136 3.11 -12.01 -26.39
N ARG A 137 4.25 -11.83 -27.05
CA ARG A 137 4.74 -10.51 -27.48
C ARG A 137 3.81 -9.88 -28.50
N THR A 138 3.41 -10.64 -29.52
CA THR A 138 2.49 -10.17 -30.57
C THR A 138 1.14 -9.76 -29.99
N ALA A 139 0.60 -10.51 -29.02
CA ALA A 139 -0.64 -10.18 -28.34
C ALA A 139 -0.56 -8.82 -27.61
N ILE A 140 0.55 -8.56 -26.94
CA ILE A 140 0.81 -7.32 -26.20
C ILE A 140 1.03 -6.16 -27.18
N GLU A 141 1.81 -6.36 -28.24
CA GLU A 141 2.07 -5.36 -29.29
C GLU A 141 0.81 -4.95 -30.04
N ALA A 142 -0.12 -5.88 -30.29
CA ALA A 142 -1.42 -5.59 -30.87
C ALA A 142 -2.26 -4.60 -30.02
N ALA A 143 -1.99 -4.53 -28.71
CA ALA A 143 -2.58 -3.54 -27.80
C ALA A 143 -1.74 -2.25 -27.64
N GLY A 144 -0.73 -2.06 -28.51
CA GLY A 144 0.16 -0.90 -28.50
C GLY A 144 1.11 -0.87 -27.29
N LEU A 145 1.48 -2.03 -26.76
CA LEU A 145 2.40 -2.17 -25.65
C LEU A 145 3.74 -2.74 -26.17
N THR A 146 4.83 -2.02 -25.95
CA THR A 146 6.17 -2.41 -26.45
C THR A 146 7.12 -2.86 -25.33
N PHE A 147 6.72 -2.70 -24.06
CA PHE A 147 7.57 -2.99 -22.91
C PHE A 147 7.00 -4.12 -22.06
N ALA A 148 7.66 -5.28 -22.12
CA ALA A 148 7.34 -6.47 -21.33
C ALA A 148 8.64 -7.20 -20.90
N PRO A 149 9.41 -6.63 -19.95
CA PRO A 149 10.70 -7.19 -19.54
C PRO A 149 10.59 -8.56 -18.86
N SER A 150 9.42 -8.87 -18.27
CA SER A 150 9.15 -10.14 -17.60
C SER A 150 8.46 -11.18 -18.50
N LEU A 151 8.32 -10.91 -19.80
CA LEU A 151 7.61 -11.80 -20.73
C LEU A 151 8.14 -13.24 -20.72
N VAL A 152 9.45 -13.39 -20.53
CA VAL A 152 10.15 -14.68 -20.48
C VAL A 152 9.75 -15.50 -19.25
N THR A 153 9.44 -14.85 -18.13
CA THR A 153 9.10 -15.54 -16.86
C THR A 153 7.61 -15.86 -16.77
N TRP A 154 6.77 -15.21 -17.57
CA TRP A 154 5.32 -15.40 -17.56
C TRP A 154 4.91 -16.85 -17.84
N GLY A 155 5.53 -17.50 -18.82
CA GLY A 155 5.21 -18.90 -19.15
C GLY A 155 5.49 -19.85 -17.98
N ARG A 156 6.62 -19.65 -17.30
CA ARG A 156 7.01 -20.47 -16.13
C ARG A 156 6.10 -20.22 -14.93
N GLN A 157 5.78 -18.95 -14.64
CA GLN A 157 4.82 -18.59 -13.58
C GLN A 157 3.42 -19.13 -13.88
N ALA A 158 2.95 -19.00 -15.12
CA ALA A 158 1.66 -19.52 -15.56
C ALA A 158 1.60 -21.04 -15.43
N ARG A 159 2.69 -21.75 -15.76
CA ARG A 159 2.75 -23.21 -15.61
C ARG A 159 2.53 -23.64 -14.16
N LEU A 160 3.21 -23.00 -13.21
CA LEU A 160 3.06 -23.30 -11.78
C LEU A 160 1.63 -23.04 -11.29
N LEU A 161 1.00 -21.95 -11.75
CA LEU A 161 -0.40 -21.63 -11.41
C LEU A 161 -1.41 -22.57 -12.08
N ALA A 162 -1.11 -23.05 -13.30
CA ALA A 162 -1.91 -24.04 -14.01
C ALA A 162 -1.85 -25.41 -13.31
N ASP A 163 -0.66 -25.82 -12.89
CA ASP A 163 -0.40 -27.07 -12.16
C ASP A 163 -0.87 -26.99 -10.68
N GLY A 164 -1.34 -25.82 -10.22
CA GLY A 164 -1.81 -25.60 -8.84
C GLY A 164 -0.69 -25.54 -7.80
N ASP A 165 0.57 -25.44 -8.23
CA ASP A 165 1.74 -25.36 -7.37
C ASP A 165 1.96 -23.93 -6.83
N GLU A 166 1.14 -23.56 -5.85
CA GLU A 166 1.23 -22.27 -5.14
C GLU A 166 2.53 -22.13 -4.31
N ALA A 167 3.21 -23.23 -3.98
CA ALA A 167 4.48 -23.19 -3.25
C ALA A 167 5.63 -22.84 -4.20
N GLY A 168 5.75 -23.56 -5.30
CA GLY A 168 6.74 -23.28 -6.34
C GLY A 168 6.52 -21.90 -6.98
N PHE A 169 5.27 -21.46 -7.16
CA PHE A 169 4.96 -20.11 -7.65
C PHE A 169 5.53 -19.02 -6.73
N ARG A 170 5.37 -19.17 -5.40
CA ARG A 170 5.90 -18.21 -4.42
C ARG A 170 7.42 -18.22 -4.39
N GLU A 171 8.06 -19.39 -4.37
CA GLU A 171 9.52 -19.49 -4.40
C GLU A 171 10.12 -18.86 -5.68
N LEU A 172 9.50 -19.11 -6.84
CA LEU A 172 9.92 -18.47 -8.09
C LEU A 172 9.78 -16.94 -7.99
N THR A 173 8.67 -16.44 -7.48
CA THR A 173 8.40 -15.00 -7.35
C THR A 173 9.36 -14.33 -6.34
N GLU A 174 9.71 -15.00 -5.25
CA GLU A 174 10.69 -14.49 -4.27
C GLU A 174 12.11 -14.37 -4.85
N ARG A 175 12.48 -15.24 -5.80
CA ARG A 175 13.75 -15.15 -6.53
C ARG A 175 13.74 -14.09 -7.63
N LEU A 176 12.58 -13.82 -8.21
CA LEU A 176 12.42 -12.80 -9.24
C LEU A 176 12.55 -11.41 -8.63
N VAL A 177 13.30 -10.54 -9.30
CA VAL A 177 13.35 -9.10 -8.95
C VAL A 177 12.63 -8.33 -10.04
N ALA A 178 11.41 -7.87 -9.74
CA ALA A 178 10.53 -7.18 -10.69
C ALA A 178 10.27 -8.01 -11.98
N GLY A 179 10.03 -9.32 -11.81
CA GLY A 179 9.77 -10.26 -12.90
C GLY A 179 10.99 -10.56 -13.78
N ARG A 180 12.21 -10.29 -13.29
CA ARG A 180 13.46 -10.68 -13.94
C ARG A 180 14.23 -11.70 -13.10
N ASP A 181 14.69 -12.78 -13.73
CA ASP A 181 15.62 -13.74 -13.14
C ASP A 181 17.01 -13.09 -13.00
N VAL A 182 17.29 -12.49 -11.84
CA VAL A 182 18.61 -11.89 -11.56
C VAL A 182 19.72 -12.95 -11.45
N GLU A 183 19.37 -14.16 -11.03
CA GLU A 183 20.28 -15.28 -10.87
C GLU A 183 20.76 -15.83 -12.24
N THR A 184 19.85 -16.01 -13.21
CA THR A 184 20.21 -16.45 -14.56
C THR A 184 21.10 -15.41 -15.27
N ALA A 185 20.86 -14.11 -15.03
CA ALA A 185 21.71 -13.03 -15.55
C ALA A 185 23.10 -13.00 -14.88
N ALA A 186 23.17 -13.31 -13.57
CA ALA A 186 24.44 -13.40 -12.83
C ALA A 186 25.27 -14.62 -13.26
N GLN A 187 24.61 -15.75 -13.52
CA GLN A 187 25.26 -17.00 -13.97
C GLN A 187 25.72 -16.93 -15.44
N ALA A 188 25.11 -16.06 -16.26
CA ALA A 188 25.51 -15.81 -17.65
C ALA A 188 26.71 -14.86 -17.80
N GLN A 189 27.24 -14.30 -16.71
CA GLN A 189 28.44 -13.46 -16.74
C GLN A 189 29.68 -14.38 -16.72
N PRO A 190 30.43 -14.55 -17.82
CA PRO A 190 31.64 -15.36 -17.78
C PRO A 190 32.65 -14.69 -16.84
N VAL A 191 33.01 -15.39 -15.78
CA VAL A 191 34.22 -15.12 -15.01
C VAL A 191 35.39 -15.25 -16.00
N GLY A 192 35.87 -14.12 -16.50
CA GLY A 192 36.80 -14.16 -17.64
C GLY A 192 37.01 -12.81 -18.31
N ARG A 193 37.37 -11.78 -17.53
CA ARG A 193 38.06 -10.62 -18.11
C ARG A 193 39.08 -10.04 -17.13
N THR A 194 40.05 -10.87 -16.75
CA THR A 194 41.37 -10.39 -16.34
C THR A 194 42.12 -10.00 -17.61
N ARG A 195 42.56 -8.75 -17.68
CA ARG A 195 43.51 -8.23 -18.67
C ARG A 195 44.76 -7.79 -17.94
#